data_AF-A0A8H9GNI0-F1
#
_entry.id   AF-A0A8H9GNI0-F1
#
_cell.length_a   1.000
_cell.length_b   1.000
_cell.length_c   1.000
_cell.angle_alpha   90.00
_cell.angle_beta   90.00
_cell.angle_gamma   90.00
#
_symmetry.space_group_name_H-M   'P 1'
#
loop_
_entity.id
_entity.type
_entity.pdbx_description
1 polymer ?
#
loop_
_entity_poly.entity_id
_entity_poly.type
_entity_poly.pdbx_seq_one_letter_code
_entity_poly.pdbx_strand_id
1 'polypeptide(L)'
;MKRTAALLTVTTLLLAACKPTPMPTDPAQTEPAAPVVGQSLDVQDVMGTAQSAAKQLVAMTDPNSPNMDADLKPLLGLLGMGSAPVRPNSLDLSGAASFGKNFVQGLGGQGRVTTQAMGAVQEALATGTHTYTRNGGYQYSELPRDGYVQIDEQSGVRIETSWKVGGAPTVWVNNGYTYDSNTGQVLPLQQEVPTNATGSVTISGKTVAGLKFSMTPGDCLNTAGPTALTLSGWAGRETNAPAKLDLTYAWTEKDVLLSGSALYATTREKVAASMKLNVTGATSDRCGNAFTFTPKRADLTGTLDIPSHKTELNVYLRDLSNLEFSEKAMSAPNALDKIGGTLNAALTFNGKAVVTAFGPLADGRDMDLQPGDQVKFRYVKSGKLIETDFRTAEKDLQELANPRR
;
A
#
# COMPACT_ATOMS: atom_id res chain seq x y z
N MET A 1 11.61 67.61 11.13
CA MET A 1 12.25 66.48 11.84
C MET A 1 11.25 65.36 12.12
N LYS A 2 10.73 64.67 11.09
CA LYS A 2 9.69 63.61 11.23
C LYS A 2 10.09 62.28 10.57
N ARG A 3 11.37 62.09 10.23
CA ARG A 3 11.86 60.90 9.50
C ARG A 3 12.59 59.88 10.37
N THR A 4 12.92 60.20 11.62
CA THR A 4 13.65 59.32 12.54
C THR A 4 12.75 58.43 13.39
N ALA A 5 11.51 58.82 13.66
CA ALA A 5 10.58 58.01 14.47
C ALA A 5 10.03 56.79 13.71
N ALA A 6 9.85 56.89 12.39
CA ALA A 6 9.33 55.78 11.57
C ALA A 6 10.32 54.62 11.42
N LEU A 7 11.63 54.88 11.48
CA LEU A 7 12.66 53.84 11.37
C LEU A 7 12.77 52.97 12.63
N LEU A 8 12.50 53.52 13.83
CA LEU A 8 12.53 52.77 15.09
C LEU A 8 11.29 51.88 15.30
N THR A 9 10.12 52.28 14.78
CA THR A 9 8.91 51.46 14.84
C THR A 9 8.93 50.29 13.85
N VAL A 10 9.60 50.44 12.70
CA VAL A 10 9.70 49.36 11.70
C VAL A 10 10.70 48.29 12.15
N THR A 11 11.81 48.68 12.78
CA THR A 11 12.81 47.73 13.32
C THR A 11 12.29 46.92 14.50
N THR A 12 11.48 47.50 15.39
CA THR A 12 10.85 46.75 16.50
C THR A 12 9.76 45.77 16.04
N LEU A 13 9.01 46.06 14.97
CA LEU A 13 8.11 45.08 14.36
C LEU A 13 8.85 43.94 13.63
N LEU A 14 10.02 44.21 13.03
CA LEU A 14 10.85 43.19 12.39
C LEU A 14 11.52 42.25 13.40
N LEU A 15 11.90 42.74 14.59
CA LEU A 15 12.39 41.88 15.68
C LEU A 15 11.26 41.09 16.36
N ALA A 16 10.02 41.61 16.40
CA ALA A 16 8.85 40.86 16.88
C ALA A 16 8.30 39.83 15.86
N ALA A 17 8.65 39.97 14.58
CA ALA A 17 8.35 39.00 13.52
C ALA A 17 9.36 37.85 13.45
N CYS A 18 10.53 37.98 14.10
CA CYS A 18 11.43 36.86 14.39
C CYS A 18 10.93 36.08 15.62
N LYS A 19 9.71 35.53 15.55
CA LYS A 19 9.46 34.33 16.35
C LYS A 19 10.45 33.28 15.85
N PRO A 20 11.22 32.60 16.71
CA PRO A 20 11.96 31.43 16.26
C PRO A 20 10.94 30.55 15.55
N THR A 21 11.19 30.25 14.27
CA THR A 21 10.41 29.24 13.57
C THR A 21 10.42 28.04 14.49
N PRO A 22 9.27 27.56 15.00
CA PRO A 22 9.29 26.39 15.85
C PRO A 22 10.06 25.34 15.07
N MET A 23 11.18 24.88 15.65
CA MET A 23 11.90 23.76 15.06
C MET A 23 10.84 22.69 14.75
N PRO A 24 10.81 22.10 13.55
CA PRO A 24 9.86 21.07 13.25
C PRO A 24 9.98 19.99 14.33
N THR A 25 9.03 19.96 15.26
CA THR A 25 9.01 18.92 16.29
C THR A 25 8.69 17.63 15.56
N ASP A 26 9.53 16.61 15.74
CA ASP A 26 9.22 15.29 15.20
C ASP A 26 7.83 14.88 15.73
N PRO A 27 6.83 14.65 14.85
CA PRO A 27 5.48 14.31 15.29
C PRO A 27 5.47 13.06 16.18
N ALA A 28 6.49 12.19 16.08
CA ALA A 28 6.65 11.05 16.96
C ALA A 28 6.91 11.41 18.43
N GLN A 29 7.48 12.59 18.72
CA GLN A 29 7.81 13.02 20.09
C GLN A 29 6.66 13.70 20.82
N THR A 30 5.58 14.06 20.13
CA THR A 30 4.44 14.76 20.73
C THR A 30 3.32 13.78 20.98
N GLU A 31 3.02 13.52 22.26
CA GLU A 31 1.90 12.67 22.65
C GLU A 31 0.61 13.16 21.94
N PRO A 32 -0.08 12.29 21.18
CA PRO A 32 -1.29 12.64 20.47
C PRO A 32 -2.41 12.98 21.46
N ALA A 33 -3.22 13.98 21.11
CA ALA A 33 -4.34 14.42 21.93
C ALA A 33 -5.30 13.24 22.20
N ALA A 34 -5.66 13.05 23.48
CA ALA A 34 -6.57 11.99 23.86
C ALA A 34 -7.95 12.18 23.20
N PRO A 35 -8.65 11.07 22.86
CA PRO A 35 -10.05 11.11 22.46
C PRO A 35 -10.92 11.86 23.48
N VAL A 36 -11.78 12.76 22.98
CA VAL A 36 -12.67 13.56 23.84
C VAL A 36 -14.06 12.94 23.88
N VAL A 37 -14.54 12.60 25.07
CA VAL A 37 -15.89 12.06 25.28
C VAL A 37 -16.94 13.00 24.69
N GLY A 38 -17.89 12.45 23.94
CA GLY A 38 -18.96 13.20 23.28
C GLY A 38 -18.55 13.91 21.98
N GLN A 39 -17.26 13.85 21.60
CA GLN A 39 -16.78 14.33 20.29
C GLN A 39 -16.10 13.23 19.46
N SER A 40 -15.45 12.30 20.14
CA SER A 40 -14.84 11.12 19.54
C SER A 40 -15.89 10.07 19.18
N LEU A 41 -15.62 9.28 18.15
CA LEU A 41 -16.38 8.08 17.83
C LEU A 41 -16.18 7.06 18.95
N ASP A 42 -17.27 6.61 19.56
CA ASP A 42 -17.21 5.52 20.55
C ASP A 42 -16.78 4.22 19.84
N VAL A 43 -15.85 3.46 20.42
CA VAL A 43 -15.36 2.22 19.82
C VAL A 43 -16.48 1.21 19.59
N GLN A 44 -17.58 1.29 20.35
CA GLN A 44 -18.76 0.45 20.14
C GLN A 44 -19.49 0.73 18.83
N ASP A 45 -19.38 1.96 18.30
CA ASP A 45 -20.05 2.39 17.07
C ASP A 45 -19.18 2.18 15.82
N VAL A 46 -17.89 1.89 15.97
CA VAL A 46 -16.92 1.75 14.87
C VAL A 46 -17.39 0.76 13.80
N MET A 47 -17.95 -0.39 14.20
CA MET A 47 -18.46 -1.37 13.25
C MET A 47 -19.65 -0.85 12.45
N GLY A 48 -20.57 -0.12 13.09
CA GLY A 48 -21.70 0.52 12.42
C GLY A 48 -21.25 1.60 11.44
N THR A 49 -20.25 2.41 11.84
CA THR A 49 -19.63 3.42 10.97
C THR A 49 -18.91 2.79 9.78
N ALA A 50 -18.16 1.70 9.98
CA ALA A 50 -17.50 0.98 8.90
C ALA A 50 -18.50 0.36 7.92
N GLN A 51 -19.60 -0.21 8.41
CA GLN A 51 -20.68 -0.72 7.56
C GLN A 51 -21.39 0.39 6.78
N SER A 52 -21.60 1.56 7.40
CA SER A 52 -22.15 2.74 6.73
C SER A 52 -21.25 3.21 5.58
N ALA A 53 -19.95 3.34 5.83
CA ALA A 53 -18.96 3.68 4.81
C ALA A 53 -18.92 2.64 3.68
N ALA A 54 -18.98 1.34 4.01
CA ALA A 54 -19.02 0.26 3.02
C ALA A 54 -20.27 0.32 2.15
N LYS A 55 -21.46 0.56 2.74
CA LYS A 55 -22.71 0.75 1.97
C LYS A 55 -22.60 1.92 1.00
N GLN A 56 -21.98 3.02 1.44
CA GLN A 56 -21.75 4.18 0.59
C GLN A 56 -20.82 3.88 -0.59
N LEU A 57 -19.72 3.16 -0.33
CA LEU A 57 -18.83 2.69 -1.40
C LEU A 57 -19.56 1.82 -2.42
N VAL A 58 -20.36 0.85 -1.95
CA VAL A 58 -21.16 -0.02 -2.82
C VAL A 58 -22.12 0.80 -3.68
N ALA A 59 -22.82 1.77 -3.10
CA ALA A 59 -23.74 2.66 -3.83
C ALA A 59 -23.03 3.51 -4.89
N MET A 60 -21.79 3.95 -4.61
CA MET A 60 -20.98 4.69 -5.59
C MET A 60 -20.53 3.80 -6.76
N THR A 61 -20.31 2.50 -6.53
CA THR A 61 -19.90 1.53 -7.56
C THR A 61 -21.06 0.87 -8.32
N ASP A 62 -22.32 1.17 -7.97
CA ASP A 62 -23.47 0.59 -8.65
C ASP A 62 -23.56 1.07 -10.12
N PRO A 63 -23.44 0.17 -11.12
CA PRO A 63 -23.49 0.54 -12.53
C PRO A 63 -24.83 1.17 -12.95
N ASN A 64 -25.91 0.90 -12.22
CA ASN A 64 -27.24 1.45 -12.47
C ASN A 64 -27.44 2.83 -11.82
N SER A 65 -26.51 3.28 -10.98
CA SER A 65 -26.61 4.58 -10.32
C SER A 65 -26.66 5.71 -11.35
N PRO A 66 -27.59 6.67 -11.23
CA PRO A 66 -27.59 7.87 -12.07
C PRO A 66 -26.38 8.75 -11.80
N ASN A 67 -25.70 8.58 -10.66
CA ASN A 67 -24.52 9.34 -10.31
C ASN A 67 -23.23 8.75 -10.91
N MET A 68 -23.24 7.50 -11.38
CA MET A 68 -22.08 6.82 -11.97
C MET A 68 -21.48 7.63 -13.12
N ASP A 69 -20.16 7.74 -13.15
CA ASP A 69 -19.46 8.42 -14.25
C ASP A 69 -19.70 7.67 -15.57
N ALA A 70 -20.15 8.39 -16.60
CA ALA A 70 -20.51 7.79 -17.89
C ALA A 70 -19.31 7.11 -18.57
N ASP A 71 -18.07 7.56 -18.32
CA ASP A 71 -16.87 6.95 -18.87
C ASP A 71 -16.52 5.61 -18.19
N LEU A 72 -17.04 5.34 -16.98
CA LEU A 72 -16.80 4.09 -16.24
C LEU A 72 -17.83 2.99 -16.52
N LYS A 73 -19.05 3.35 -16.95
CA LYS A 73 -20.13 2.36 -17.22
C LYS A 73 -19.72 1.27 -18.23
N PRO A 74 -19.08 1.60 -19.37
CA PRO A 74 -18.66 0.58 -20.34
C PRO A 74 -17.61 -0.37 -19.76
N LEU A 75 -16.69 0.13 -18.93
CA LEU A 75 -15.63 -0.67 -18.30
C LEU A 75 -16.19 -1.65 -17.26
N LEU A 76 -17.12 -1.19 -16.41
CA LEU A 76 -17.77 -2.06 -15.43
C LEU A 76 -18.62 -3.15 -16.11
N GLY A 77 -19.22 -2.82 -17.26
CA GLY A 77 -19.93 -3.79 -18.11
C GLY A 77 -18.99 -4.86 -18.69
N LEU A 78 -17.80 -4.47 -19.17
CA LEU A 78 -16.78 -5.41 -19.69
C LEU A 78 -16.20 -6.33 -18.62
N LEU A 79 -16.01 -5.81 -17.39
CA LEU A 79 -15.45 -6.57 -16.28
C LEU A 79 -16.50 -7.43 -15.54
N GLY A 80 -17.77 -7.41 -15.96
CA GLY A 80 -18.85 -8.16 -15.30
C GLY A 80 -19.12 -7.75 -13.85
N MET A 81 -18.60 -6.59 -13.41
CA MET A 81 -18.62 -6.14 -12.02
C MET A 81 -20.02 -5.76 -11.51
N GLY A 82 -21.03 -5.74 -12.37
CA GLY A 82 -22.43 -5.50 -11.98
C GLY A 82 -23.14 -6.67 -11.29
N SER A 83 -22.49 -7.83 -11.11
CA SER A 83 -23.15 -9.05 -10.59
C SER A 83 -22.53 -9.64 -9.32
N ALA A 84 -21.36 -9.18 -8.90
CA ALA A 84 -20.76 -9.61 -7.63
C ALA A 84 -20.97 -8.52 -6.58
N PRO A 85 -21.72 -8.76 -5.49
CA PRO A 85 -21.65 -7.86 -4.36
C PRO A 85 -20.18 -7.80 -3.94
N VAL A 86 -19.61 -6.59 -3.90
CA VAL A 86 -18.40 -6.34 -3.12
C VAL A 86 -18.78 -6.73 -1.71
N ARG A 87 -18.47 -7.97 -1.32
CA ARG A 87 -18.70 -8.40 0.05
C ARG A 87 -17.84 -7.44 0.87
N PRO A 88 -18.43 -6.68 1.81
CA PRO A 88 -17.61 -6.02 2.80
C PRO A 88 -16.97 -7.17 3.56
N ASN A 89 -15.75 -7.54 3.17
CA ASN A 89 -14.93 -8.39 3.98
C ASN A 89 -14.82 -7.61 5.28
N SER A 90 -15.40 -8.19 6.34
CA SER A 90 -15.18 -7.73 7.71
C SER A 90 -13.70 -7.43 7.84
N LEU A 91 -13.36 -6.26 8.38
CA LEU A 91 -12.00 -5.88 8.71
C LEU A 91 -11.48 -6.96 9.67
N ASP A 92 -10.80 -7.96 9.12
CA ASP A 92 -10.28 -9.08 9.90
C ASP A 92 -9.00 -8.62 10.58
N LEU A 93 -9.17 -8.07 11.78
CA LEU A 93 -8.08 -7.59 12.62
C LEU A 93 -7.30 -8.75 13.27
N SER A 94 -7.76 -10.01 13.18
CA SER A 94 -6.93 -11.18 13.51
C SER A 94 -5.76 -11.36 12.53
N GLY A 95 -5.79 -10.59 11.43
CA GLY A 95 -4.80 -10.47 10.39
C GLY A 95 -3.47 -9.83 10.78
N ALA A 96 -3.33 -9.06 11.87
CA ALA A 96 -2.10 -8.30 12.11
C ALA A 96 -0.90 -9.19 12.49
N ALA A 97 -1.10 -10.11 13.45
CA ALA A 97 -0.07 -11.07 13.86
C ALA A 97 0.20 -12.13 12.77
N SER A 98 -0.85 -12.54 12.04
CA SER A 98 -0.72 -13.48 10.91
C SER A 98 -0.10 -12.81 9.67
N PHE A 99 -0.34 -11.52 9.41
CA PHE A 99 0.38 -10.73 8.41
C PHE A 99 1.86 -10.61 8.77
N GLY A 100 2.19 -10.23 10.01
CA GLY A 100 3.58 -10.18 10.47
C GLY A 100 4.28 -11.53 10.29
N LYS A 101 3.62 -12.62 10.68
CA LYS A 101 4.13 -13.99 10.50
C LYS A 101 4.25 -14.39 9.02
N ASN A 102 3.27 -14.08 8.18
CA ASN A 102 3.28 -14.40 6.74
C ASN A 102 4.30 -13.55 5.97
N PHE A 103 4.48 -12.27 6.35
CA PHE A 103 5.51 -11.39 5.83
C PHE A 103 6.90 -11.93 6.16
N VAL A 104 7.13 -12.29 7.43
CA VAL A 104 8.37 -12.90 7.90
C VAL A 104 8.65 -14.24 7.22
N GLN A 105 7.64 -15.10 7.10
CA GLN A 105 7.76 -16.38 6.39
C GLN A 105 7.96 -16.20 4.89
N GLY A 106 7.45 -15.12 4.29
CA GLY A 106 7.69 -14.77 2.89
C GLY A 106 9.12 -14.27 2.63
N LEU A 107 9.70 -13.50 3.57
CA LEU A 107 11.10 -13.06 3.48
C LEU A 107 12.10 -14.21 3.76
N GLY A 108 11.75 -15.15 4.64
CA GLY A 108 12.59 -16.29 5.01
C GLY A 108 12.29 -17.61 4.28
N GLY A 109 11.28 -17.63 3.41
CA GLY A 109 10.73 -18.83 2.78
C GLY A 109 11.26 -19.09 1.37
N GLN A 110 11.47 -20.37 1.06
CA GLN A 110 12.15 -20.87 -0.13
C GLN A 110 11.60 -20.36 -1.47
N GLY A 111 12.54 -20.07 -2.38
CA GLY A 111 12.29 -19.80 -3.80
C GLY A 111 13.05 -18.56 -4.25
N ARG A 112 14.28 -18.71 -4.75
CA ARG A 112 15.08 -17.59 -5.25
C ARG A 112 14.88 -17.38 -6.74
N VAL A 113 14.11 -16.37 -7.13
CA VAL A 113 14.20 -15.79 -8.47
C VAL A 113 15.38 -14.84 -8.47
N THR A 114 16.49 -15.31 -9.00
CA THR A 114 17.66 -14.49 -9.34
C THR A 114 17.58 -14.10 -10.81
N THR A 115 18.18 -12.96 -11.16
CA THR A 115 18.35 -12.51 -12.55
C THR A 115 19.60 -13.07 -13.22
N GLN A 116 20.33 -13.99 -12.55
CA GLN A 116 21.59 -14.55 -13.06
C GLN A 116 21.36 -15.55 -14.20
N ALA A 117 22.19 -15.48 -15.23
CA ALA A 117 22.15 -16.38 -16.38
C ALA A 117 22.64 -17.78 -15.99
N MET A 118 21.71 -18.71 -15.78
CA MET A 118 21.98 -20.15 -15.82
C MET A 118 21.70 -20.64 -17.25
N GLY A 119 22.24 -21.81 -17.65
CA GLY A 119 21.86 -22.48 -18.89
C GLY A 119 20.41 -23.00 -18.82
N ALA A 120 19.46 -22.06 -18.81
CA ALA A 120 18.04 -22.26 -18.56
C ALA A 120 17.23 -22.16 -19.86
N VAL A 121 16.08 -22.82 -19.89
CA VAL A 121 15.08 -22.62 -20.93
C VAL A 121 14.49 -21.21 -20.76
N GLN A 122 14.36 -20.45 -21.85
CA GLN A 122 13.86 -19.07 -21.82
C GLN A 122 12.46 -18.98 -22.41
N GLU A 123 11.51 -18.45 -21.63
CA GLU A 123 10.14 -18.15 -22.05
C GLU A 123 9.96 -16.63 -22.20
N ALA A 124 9.98 -16.16 -23.44
CA ALA A 124 9.83 -14.75 -23.78
C ALA A 124 8.39 -14.26 -23.59
N LEU A 125 8.22 -12.95 -23.41
CA LEU A 125 6.89 -12.33 -23.38
C LEU A 125 6.20 -12.54 -24.74
N ALA A 126 4.93 -12.94 -24.69
CA ALA A 126 4.13 -13.21 -25.90
C ALA A 126 3.97 -11.94 -26.73
N THR A 127 4.39 -11.93 -28.00
CA THR A 127 4.29 -10.77 -28.91
C THR A 127 3.16 -10.90 -29.93
N GLY A 128 2.88 -9.82 -30.67
CA GLY A 128 2.02 -9.85 -31.85
C GLY A 128 0.60 -9.37 -31.59
N THR A 129 -0.23 -9.43 -32.63
CA THR A 129 -1.64 -9.04 -32.60
C THR A 129 -2.52 -10.24 -32.85
N HIS A 130 -3.44 -10.50 -31.92
CA HIS A 130 -4.49 -11.50 -32.03
C HIS A 130 -5.81 -10.77 -32.31
N THR A 131 -6.45 -11.09 -33.45
CA THR A 131 -7.72 -10.49 -33.84
C THR A 131 -8.80 -11.57 -33.92
N TYR A 132 -9.84 -11.41 -33.12
CA TYR A 132 -11.08 -12.16 -33.22
C TYR A 132 -12.03 -11.37 -34.12
N THR A 133 -12.27 -11.89 -35.32
CA THR A 133 -13.04 -11.19 -36.35
C THR A 133 -14.54 -11.33 -36.12
N ARG A 134 -15.34 -10.40 -36.64
CA ARG A 134 -16.81 -10.38 -36.41
C ARG A 134 -17.55 -11.65 -36.83
N ASN A 135 -17.00 -12.41 -37.77
CA ASN A 135 -17.57 -13.67 -38.26
C ASN A 135 -17.12 -14.90 -37.44
N GLY A 136 -16.51 -14.71 -36.26
CA GLY A 136 -16.01 -15.78 -35.41
C GLY A 136 -14.67 -16.37 -35.85
N GLY A 137 -13.98 -15.70 -36.77
CA GLY A 137 -12.64 -16.10 -37.23
C GLY A 137 -11.53 -15.62 -36.30
N TYR A 138 -10.33 -16.16 -36.51
CA TYR A 138 -9.12 -15.78 -35.80
C TYR A 138 -8.04 -15.38 -36.80
N GLN A 139 -7.42 -14.23 -36.59
CA GLN A 139 -6.30 -13.73 -37.36
C GLN A 139 -5.14 -13.41 -36.42
N TYR A 140 -3.93 -13.71 -36.87
CA TYR A 140 -2.69 -13.41 -36.16
C TYR A 140 -1.79 -12.54 -37.02
N SER A 141 -1.13 -11.57 -36.41
CA SER A 141 -0.04 -10.78 -36.99
C SER A 141 1.15 -10.80 -36.03
N GLU A 142 2.36 -10.93 -36.56
CA GLU A 142 3.60 -10.93 -35.76
C GLU A 142 3.94 -9.57 -35.13
N LEU A 143 3.32 -8.48 -35.59
CA LEU A 143 3.53 -7.15 -35.02
C LEU A 143 2.47 -6.85 -33.97
N PRO A 144 2.82 -6.15 -32.88
CA PRO A 144 4.15 -5.62 -32.54
C PRO A 144 5.10 -6.68 -31.94
N ARG A 145 6.43 -6.47 -32.04
CA ARG A 145 7.47 -7.37 -31.49
C ARG A 145 7.92 -7.00 -30.07
N ASP A 146 7.42 -5.88 -29.58
CA ASP A 146 7.70 -5.26 -28.28
C ASP A 146 6.42 -5.05 -27.47
N GLY A 147 5.36 -5.75 -27.86
CA GLY A 147 4.03 -5.61 -27.31
C GLY A 147 3.11 -6.75 -27.73
N TYR A 148 1.96 -6.80 -27.07
CA TYR A 148 0.88 -7.75 -27.32
C TYR A 148 -0.38 -6.94 -27.52
N VAL A 149 -1.12 -7.27 -28.56
CA VAL A 149 -2.38 -6.64 -28.89
C VAL A 149 -3.44 -7.73 -29.03
N GLN A 150 -4.57 -7.52 -28.37
CA GLN A 150 -5.77 -8.33 -28.58
C GLN A 150 -6.89 -7.43 -29.08
N ILE A 151 -7.50 -7.82 -30.19
CA ILE A 151 -8.62 -7.11 -30.84
C ILE A 151 -9.80 -8.06 -30.89
N ASP A 152 -10.94 -7.60 -30.38
CA ASP A 152 -12.24 -8.21 -30.61
C ASP A 152 -13.07 -7.25 -31.47
N GLU A 153 -13.25 -7.59 -32.74
CA GLU A 153 -13.98 -6.74 -33.68
C GLU A 153 -15.50 -6.75 -33.46
N GLN A 154 -16.03 -7.78 -32.76
CA GLN A 154 -17.45 -7.90 -32.46
C GLN A 154 -17.84 -6.91 -31.36
N SER A 155 -17.06 -6.85 -30.28
CA SER A 155 -17.28 -5.90 -29.19
C SER A 155 -16.61 -4.53 -29.43
N GLY A 156 -15.70 -4.45 -30.42
CA GLY A 156 -14.92 -3.24 -30.70
C GLY A 156 -13.88 -2.92 -29.62
N VAL A 157 -13.48 -3.94 -28.84
CA VAL A 157 -12.48 -3.84 -27.78
C VAL A 157 -11.08 -4.10 -28.35
N ARG A 158 -10.13 -3.26 -27.97
CA ARG A 158 -8.70 -3.46 -28.20
C ARG A 158 -7.95 -3.32 -26.89
N ILE A 159 -7.21 -4.35 -26.51
CA ILE A 159 -6.29 -4.35 -25.38
C ILE A 159 -4.88 -4.33 -25.97
N GLU A 160 -4.07 -3.37 -25.53
CA GLU A 160 -2.71 -3.21 -26.03
C GLU A 160 -1.76 -3.07 -24.85
N THR A 161 -0.73 -3.91 -24.82
CA THR A 161 0.35 -3.85 -23.83
C THR A 161 1.67 -3.71 -24.58
N SER A 162 2.51 -2.75 -24.20
CA SER A 162 3.88 -2.58 -24.69
C SER A 162 4.84 -2.71 -23.53
N TRP A 163 5.91 -3.50 -23.67
CA TRP A 163 6.93 -3.72 -22.64
C TRP A 163 8.34 -3.28 -23.02
N LYS A 164 8.58 -2.86 -24.27
CA LYS A 164 9.83 -2.17 -24.66
C LYS A 164 9.56 -0.73 -25.08
N VAL A 165 8.83 0.01 -24.25
CA VAL A 165 8.53 1.43 -24.47
C VAL A 165 9.83 2.23 -24.50
N GLY A 166 10.15 2.83 -25.66
CA GLY A 166 11.38 3.62 -25.84
C GLY A 166 12.68 2.81 -25.77
N GLY A 167 12.64 1.49 -26.05
CA GLY A 167 13.81 0.62 -26.00
C GLY A 167 14.23 0.21 -24.58
N ALA A 168 13.36 0.39 -23.58
CA ALA A 168 13.59 -0.08 -22.22
C ALA A 168 13.89 -1.60 -22.19
N PRO A 169 14.86 -2.04 -21.38
CA PRO A 169 15.24 -3.45 -21.32
C PRO A 169 14.14 -4.30 -20.67
N THR A 170 14.18 -5.60 -20.94
CA THR A 170 13.50 -6.64 -20.15
C THR A 170 14.55 -7.36 -19.32
N VAL A 171 14.12 -8.09 -18.30
CA VAL A 171 15.01 -8.97 -17.52
C VAL A 171 14.50 -10.39 -17.55
N TRP A 172 15.43 -11.34 -17.51
CA TRP A 172 15.13 -12.76 -17.35
C TRP A 172 15.14 -13.11 -15.87
N VAL A 173 14.10 -13.81 -15.43
CA VAL A 173 13.89 -14.13 -14.02
C VAL A 173 13.67 -15.63 -13.89
N ASN A 174 14.38 -16.30 -12.99
CA ASN A 174 14.25 -17.76 -12.79
C ASN A 174 12.84 -18.15 -12.31
N ASN A 175 12.00 -18.71 -13.17
CA ASN A 175 10.64 -19.16 -12.86
C ASN A 175 10.57 -20.67 -12.59
N GLY A 176 11.36 -21.13 -11.61
CA GLY A 176 11.37 -22.55 -11.21
C GLY A 176 11.99 -23.46 -12.27
N TYR A 177 11.32 -24.58 -12.55
CA TYR A 177 11.80 -25.62 -13.47
C TYR A 177 10.72 -26.04 -14.44
N THR A 178 11.12 -26.43 -15.65
CA THR A 178 10.27 -27.08 -16.65
C THR A 178 10.76 -28.50 -16.92
N TYR A 179 9.86 -29.39 -17.31
CA TYR A 179 10.20 -30.76 -17.69
C TYR A 179 10.32 -30.84 -19.21
N ASP A 180 11.49 -31.21 -19.71
CA ASP A 180 11.71 -31.48 -21.13
C ASP A 180 11.35 -32.94 -21.44
N SER A 181 10.23 -33.15 -22.13
CA SER A 181 9.73 -34.46 -22.51
C SER A 181 10.62 -35.19 -23.53
N ASN A 182 11.49 -34.49 -24.26
CA ASN A 182 12.36 -35.10 -25.27
C ASN A 182 13.65 -35.66 -24.65
N THR A 183 14.17 -35.00 -23.61
CA THR A 183 15.39 -35.42 -22.90
C THR A 183 15.12 -36.11 -21.57
N GLY A 184 13.88 -36.04 -21.06
CA GLY A 184 13.49 -36.59 -19.77
C GLY A 184 14.07 -35.83 -18.57
N GLN A 185 14.56 -34.61 -18.78
CA GLN A 185 15.26 -33.82 -17.76
C GLN A 185 14.39 -32.68 -17.22
N VAL A 186 14.61 -32.35 -15.95
CA VAL A 186 14.06 -31.15 -15.32
C VAL A 186 15.08 -30.03 -15.48
N LEU A 187 14.74 -28.99 -16.24
CA LEU A 187 15.61 -27.88 -16.58
C LEU A 187 15.14 -26.60 -15.87
N PRO A 188 16.04 -25.73 -15.41
CA PRO A 188 15.64 -24.43 -14.89
C PRO A 188 14.95 -23.61 -15.99
N LEU A 189 13.87 -22.93 -15.62
CA LEU A 189 13.10 -22.05 -16.51
C LEU A 189 13.37 -20.59 -16.15
N GLN A 190 13.55 -19.75 -17.15
CA GLN A 190 13.58 -18.30 -17.02
C GLN A 190 12.42 -17.67 -17.79
N GLN A 191 11.73 -16.73 -17.16
CA GLN A 191 10.67 -15.95 -17.78
C GLN A 191 11.15 -14.52 -18.03
N GLU A 192 10.85 -13.97 -19.21
CA GLU A 192 11.10 -12.56 -19.50
C GLU A 192 10.06 -11.69 -18.76
N VAL A 193 10.53 -10.63 -18.10
CA VAL A 193 9.70 -9.68 -17.36
C VAL A 193 10.03 -8.25 -17.81
N PRO A 194 9.01 -7.39 -18.02
CA PRO A 194 9.23 -5.99 -18.36
C PRO A 194 9.92 -5.23 -17.22
N THR A 195 10.86 -4.33 -17.52
CA THR A 195 11.25 -3.28 -16.56
C THR A 195 10.44 -2.01 -16.75
N ASN A 196 9.79 -1.84 -17.89
CA ASN A 196 8.82 -0.81 -18.15
C ASN A 196 7.70 -1.39 -19.00
N ALA A 197 6.45 -1.09 -18.68
CA ALA A 197 5.33 -1.49 -19.50
C ALA A 197 4.21 -0.45 -19.48
N THR A 198 3.49 -0.35 -20.57
CA THR A 198 2.25 0.42 -20.66
C THR A 198 1.14 -0.48 -21.19
N GLY A 199 -0.02 -0.44 -20.55
CA GLY A 199 -1.24 -1.09 -21.01
C GLY A 199 -2.30 -0.06 -21.34
N SER A 200 -3.13 -0.32 -22.34
CA SER A 200 -4.31 0.48 -22.63
C SER A 200 -5.48 -0.40 -23.08
N VAL A 201 -6.69 0.05 -22.75
CA VAL A 201 -7.93 -0.54 -23.25
C VAL A 201 -8.65 0.52 -24.07
N THR A 202 -8.99 0.18 -25.29
CA THR A 202 -9.71 1.03 -26.24
C THR A 202 -11.05 0.37 -26.58
N ILE A 203 -12.14 1.14 -26.51
CA ILE A 203 -13.49 0.70 -26.91
C ILE A 203 -13.95 1.62 -28.03
N SER A 204 -14.31 1.05 -29.18
CA SER A 204 -14.83 1.80 -30.33
C SER A 204 -13.95 3.01 -30.72
N GLY A 205 -12.62 2.84 -30.62
CA GLY A 205 -11.63 3.86 -30.98
C GLY A 205 -11.29 4.89 -29.89
N LYS A 206 -11.92 4.84 -28.71
CA LYS A 206 -11.57 5.70 -27.55
C LYS A 206 -10.83 4.90 -26.48
N THR A 207 -9.66 5.37 -26.05
CA THR A 207 -8.96 4.82 -24.87
C THR A 207 -9.76 5.12 -23.62
N VAL A 208 -10.12 4.08 -22.89
CA VAL A 208 -10.98 4.14 -21.70
C VAL A 208 -10.25 3.71 -20.43
N ALA A 209 -9.10 3.06 -20.54
CA ALA A 209 -8.25 2.76 -19.40
C ALA A 209 -6.79 2.74 -19.83
N GLY A 210 -5.91 3.08 -18.89
CA GLY A 210 -4.48 3.07 -19.08
C GLY A 210 -3.77 2.59 -17.83
N LEU A 211 -2.63 1.95 -18.03
CA LEU A 211 -1.75 1.47 -16.98
C LEU A 211 -0.32 1.73 -17.41
N LYS A 212 0.52 2.14 -16.46
CA LYS A 212 1.95 2.31 -16.64
C LYS A 212 2.66 1.66 -15.47
N PHE A 213 3.66 0.89 -15.79
CA PHE A 213 4.48 0.12 -14.87
C PHE A 213 5.94 0.45 -15.14
N SER A 214 6.72 0.64 -14.09
CA SER A 214 8.17 0.72 -14.16
C SER A 214 8.77 0.01 -12.96
N MET A 215 9.76 -0.82 -13.18
CA MET A 215 10.44 -1.60 -12.18
C MET A 215 11.94 -1.46 -12.39
N THR A 216 12.65 -1.13 -11.32
CA THR A 216 14.09 -1.32 -11.26
C THR A 216 14.32 -2.73 -10.72
N PRO A 217 14.71 -3.69 -11.57
CA PRO A 217 15.03 -5.02 -11.10
C PRO A 217 16.15 -4.94 -10.05
N GLY A 218 16.03 -5.72 -8.98
CA GLY A 218 17.14 -5.98 -8.08
C GLY A 218 17.86 -7.27 -8.48
N ASP A 219 18.91 -7.63 -7.75
CA ASP A 219 19.62 -8.90 -7.97
C ASP A 219 18.79 -10.12 -7.53
N CYS A 220 17.70 -9.91 -6.77
CA CYS A 220 16.79 -10.93 -6.26
C CYS A 220 15.35 -10.40 -6.17
N LEU A 221 14.42 -10.97 -6.94
CA LEU A 221 13.02 -10.50 -6.98
C LEU A 221 12.12 -11.16 -5.93
N ASN A 222 12.48 -12.32 -5.40
CA ASN A 222 11.59 -13.10 -4.53
C ASN A 222 11.72 -12.85 -3.04
N THR A 223 12.93 -12.54 -2.57
CA THR A 223 13.16 -12.38 -1.13
C THR A 223 12.62 -11.04 -0.65
N ALA A 224 12.93 -9.95 -1.35
CA ALA A 224 12.61 -8.59 -0.92
C ALA A 224 12.00 -7.74 -2.06
N GLY A 225 11.44 -8.37 -3.10
CA GLY A 225 10.90 -7.67 -4.27
C GLY A 225 11.95 -6.93 -5.10
N PRO A 226 11.53 -6.14 -6.11
CA PRO A 226 12.44 -5.29 -6.90
C PRO A 226 13.09 -4.19 -6.06
N THR A 227 14.12 -3.53 -6.57
CA THR A 227 14.71 -2.35 -5.88
C THR A 227 13.77 -1.16 -5.90
N ALA A 228 13.02 -1.00 -6.98
CA ALA A 228 11.95 -0.03 -7.06
C ALA A 228 10.84 -0.54 -7.97
N LEU A 229 9.62 -0.12 -7.70
CA LEU A 229 8.43 -0.40 -8.49
C LEU A 229 7.54 0.84 -8.47
N THR A 230 7.02 1.22 -9.63
CA THR A 230 5.95 2.18 -9.77
C THR A 230 4.87 1.57 -10.65
N LEU A 231 3.62 1.73 -10.24
CA LEU A 231 2.45 1.34 -10.97
C LEU A 231 1.46 2.50 -10.90
N SER A 232 1.03 3.00 -12.05
CA SER A 232 0.02 4.05 -12.15
C SER A 232 -1.03 3.62 -13.16
N GLY A 233 -2.29 3.64 -12.76
CA GLY A 233 -3.42 3.23 -13.57
C GLY A 233 -4.54 4.25 -13.50
N TRP A 234 -5.33 4.32 -14.57
CA TRP A 234 -6.52 5.15 -14.63
C TRP A 234 -7.60 4.49 -15.48
N ALA A 235 -8.85 4.84 -15.20
CA ALA A 235 -10.02 4.39 -15.94
C ALA A 235 -11.02 5.53 -16.13
N GLY A 236 -11.69 5.51 -17.28
CA GLY A 236 -12.59 6.54 -17.80
C GLY A 236 -11.88 7.45 -18.82
N ARG A 237 -11.83 8.75 -18.54
CA ARG A 237 -11.08 9.74 -19.33
C ARG A 237 -9.67 9.90 -18.80
N GLU A 238 -8.66 10.00 -19.65
CA GLU A 238 -7.25 10.14 -19.22
C GLU A 238 -7.03 11.41 -18.38
N THR A 239 -7.43 12.56 -18.92
CA THR A 239 -7.43 13.83 -18.20
C THR A 239 -8.58 13.86 -17.19
N ASN A 240 -8.27 14.04 -15.91
CA ASN A 240 -9.24 14.01 -14.80
C ASN A 240 -10.01 12.69 -14.69
N ALA A 241 -9.27 11.57 -14.76
CA ALA A 241 -9.87 10.25 -14.65
C ALA A 241 -10.71 10.06 -13.38
N PRO A 242 -11.96 9.56 -13.52
CA PRO A 242 -12.82 9.28 -12.38
C PRO A 242 -12.29 8.13 -11.52
N ALA A 243 -11.50 7.21 -12.08
CA ALA A 243 -10.78 6.21 -11.29
C ALA A 243 -9.27 6.31 -11.54
N LYS A 244 -8.49 6.33 -10.46
CA LYS A 244 -7.02 6.33 -10.50
C LYS A 244 -6.44 5.45 -9.40
N LEU A 245 -5.29 4.86 -9.68
CA LEU A 245 -4.49 4.10 -8.73
C LEU A 245 -3.02 4.43 -8.98
N ASP A 246 -2.30 4.79 -7.93
CA ASP A 246 -0.87 4.96 -7.95
C ASP A 246 -0.25 4.14 -6.82
N LEU A 247 0.84 3.46 -7.12
CA LEU A 247 1.62 2.67 -6.19
C LEU A 247 3.10 2.93 -6.49
N THR A 248 3.86 3.21 -5.45
CA THR A 248 5.31 3.35 -5.51
C THR A 248 5.91 2.55 -4.37
N TYR A 249 6.95 1.81 -4.69
CA TYR A 249 7.71 1.02 -3.76
C TYR A 249 9.19 1.18 -4.06
N ALA A 250 10.02 1.23 -3.03
CA ALA A 250 11.47 1.18 -3.15
C ALA A 250 12.08 0.56 -1.91
N TRP A 251 13.10 -0.29 -2.10
CA TRP A 251 13.90 -0.83 -1.01
C TRP A 251 15.37 -0.56 -1.33
N THR A 252 15.98 0.28 -0.50
CA THR A 252 17.38 0.69 -0.58
C THR A 252 18.16 0.10 0.59
N GLU A 253 19.48 0.29 0.61
CA GLU A 253 20.31 -0.14 1.76
C GLU A 253 19.87 0.47 3.09
N LYS A 254 19.20 1.63 3.07
CA LYS A 254 18.87 2.41 4.28
C LYS A 254 17.38 2.52 4.56
N ASP A 255 16.54 2.36 3.55
CA ASP A 255 15.11 2.66 3.65
C ASP A 255 14.26 1.70 2.83
N VAL A 256 13.09 1.36 3.37
CA VAL A 256 11.97 0.72 2.66
C VAL A 256 10.83 1.73 2.58
N LEU A 257 10.44 2.08 1.36
CA LEU A 257 9.43 3.06 1.04
C LEU A 257 8.28 2.37 0.32
N LEU A 258 7.05 2.63 0.76
CA LEU A 258 5.84 2.22 0.08
C LEU A 258 4.85 3.37 0.15
N SER A 259 4.28 3.77 -0.98
CA SER A 259 3.20 4.73 -1.02
C SER A 259 2.17 4.32 -2.04
N GLY A 260 0.90 4.38 -1.67
CA GLY A 260 -0.23 4.09 -2.54
C GLY A 260 -1.28 5.17 -2.46
N SER A 261 -1.96 5.45 -3.56
CA SER A 261 -3.16 6.26 -3.56
C SER A 261 -4.18 5.71 -4.54
N ALA A 262 -5.44 5.73 -4.15
CA ALA A 262 -6.56 5.35 -4.99
C ALA A 262 -7.59 6.48 -4.98
N LEU A 263 -8.22 6.68 -6.12
CA LEU A 263 -9.29 7.64 -6.33
C LEU A 263 -10.43 6.94 -7.06
N TYR A 264 -11.64 7.19 -6.58
CA TYR A 264 -12.86 6.85 -7.30
C TYR A 264 -13.86 8.01 -7.18
N ALA A 265 -14.30 8.54 -8.31
CA ALA A 265 -15.19 9.68 -8.40
C ALA A 265 -16.40 9.34 -9.27
N THR A 266 -17.57 9.69 -8.75
CA THR A 266 -18.82 9.74 -9.48
C THR A 266 -19.07 11.19 -9.92
N THR A 267 -20.21 11.46 -10.54
CA THR A 267 -20.61 12.83 -10.90
C THR A 267 -20.86 13.74 -9.69
N ARG A 268 -21.11 13.17 -8.50
CA ARG A 268 -21.46 13.94 -7.29
C ARG A 268 -20.54 13.69 -6.11
N GLU A 269 -19.93 12.53 -6.04
CA GLU A 269 -19.20 12.07 -4.87
C GLU A 269 -17.79 11.62 -5.26
N LYS A 270 -16.89 11.70 -4.30
CA LYS A 270 -15.49 11.33 -4.47
C LYS A 270 -15.04 10.54 -3.26
N VAL A 271 -14.36 9.43 -3.52
CA VAL A 271 -13.65 8.63 -2.54
C VAL A 271 -12.17 8.69 -2.87
N ALA A 272 -11.34 8.94 -1.87
CA ALA A 272 -9.90 8.89 -2.01
C ALA A 272 -9.31 8.11 -0.84
N ALA A 273 -8.32 7.27 -1.13
CA ALA A 273 -7.50 6.61 -0.14
C ALA A 273 -6.03 6.91 -0.44
N SER A 274 -5.22 7.09 0.60
CA SER A 274 -3.78 7.15 0.45
C SER A 274 -3.08 6.48 1.62
N MET A 275 -1.90 5.93 1.38
CA MET A 275 -1.02 5.40 2.40
C MET A 275 0.42 5.69 2.04
N LYS A 276 1.24 5.90 3.07
CA LYS A 276 2.68 6.06 2.96
C LYS A 276 3.34 5.38 4.14
N LEU A 277 4.18 4.41 3.86
CA LEU A 277 5.08 3.73 4.79
C LEU A 277 6.52 4.10 4.44
N ASN A 278 7.28 4.49 5.45
CA ASN A 278 8.72 4.71 5.37
C ASN A 278 9.39 4.01 6.55
N VAL A 279 10.12 2.94 6.31
CA VAL A 279 10.90 2.22 7.31
C VAL A 279 12.37 2.50 7.05
N THR A 280 13.03 3.23 7.94
CA THR A 280 14.47 3.45 7.87
C THR A 280 15.18 2.44 8.75
N GLY A 281 16.27 1.87 8.23
CA GLY A 281 17.07 0.86 8.89
C GLY A 281 18.40 0.66 8.18
N ALA A 282 18.93 -0.56 8.29
CA ALA A 282 20.06 -1.02 7.52
C ALA A 282 19.72 -2.37 6.90
N THR A 283 19.90 -2.50 5.60
CA THR A 283 19.81 -3.78 4.88
C THR A 283 21.22 -4.24 4.53
N SER A 284 21.53 -5.50 4.81
CA SER A 284 22.76 -6.15 4.34
C SER A 284 22.44 -7.46 3.65
N ASP A 285 23.30 -7.82 2.70
CA ASP A 285 23.19 -9.02 1.88
C ASP A 285 21.77 -9.27 1.37
N ARG A 286 21.14 -8.21 0.82
CA ARG A 286 19.72 -8.19 0.43
C ARG A 286 19.31 -9.42 -0.40
N CYS A 287 20.27 -9.95 -1.16
CA CYS A 287 20.09 -11.03 -2.11
C CYS A 287 20.83 -12.33 -1.78
N GLY A 288 21.54 -12.40 -0.65
CA GLY A 288 22.27 -13.61 -0.25
C GLY A 288 21.66 -14.35 0.94
N ASN A 289 22.33 -15.42 1.35
CA ASN A 289 21.91 -16.26 2.48
C ASN A 289 22.03 -15.52 3.83
N ALA A 290 22.81 -14.45 3.90
CA ALA A 290 23.03 -13.66 5.11
C ALA A 290 22.15 -12.40 5.14
N PHE A 291 21.00 -12.43 4.44
CA PHE A 291 20.01 -11.36 4.47
C PHE A 291 19.73 -10.91 5.90
N THR A 292 19.90 -9.62 6.12
CA THR A 292 19.57 -8.96 7.38
C THR A 292 18.94 -7.61 7.09
N PHE A 293 17.83 -7.31 7.75
CA PHE A 293 17.26 -5.97 7.79
C PHE A 293 17.00 -5.55 9.23
N THR A 294 17.64 -4.46 9.66
CA THR A 294 17.55 -3.94 11.03
C THR A 294 16.88 -2.56 10.99
N PRO A 295 15.55 -2.48 11.16
CA PRO A 295 14.85 -1.19 11.22
C PRO A 295 15.25 -0.39 12.46
N LYS A 296 15.28 0.94 12.31
CA LYS A 296 15.53 1.92 13.38
C LYS A 296 14.37 2.88 13.62
N ARG A 297 13.54 3.09 12.60
CA ARG A 297 12.30 3.89 12.68
C ARG A 297 11.31 3.43 11.60
N ALA A 298 10.03 3.69 11.83
CA ALA A 298 8.99 3.53 10.82
C ALA A 298 7.96 4.66 10.92
N ASP A 299 7.54 5.19 9.78
CA ASP A 299 6.45 6.15 9.65
C ASP A 299 5.38 5.54 8.75
N LEU A 300 4.18 5.32 9.27
CA LEU A 300 3.01 4.93 8.49
C LEU A 300 1.97 6.03 8.63
N THR A 301 1.64 6.69 7.52
CA THR A 301 0.51 7.60 7.43
C THR A 301 -0.50 7.07 6.43
N GLY A 302 -1.78 7.30 6.67
CA GLY A 302 -2.85 6.88 5.78
C GLY A 302 -4.05 7.78 5.90
N THR A 303 -4.78 7.94 4.80
CA THR A 303 -6.04 8.66 4.77
C THR A 303 -7.07 7.87 3.99
N LEU A 304 -8.33 7.96 4.42
CA LEU A 304 -9.49 7.46 3.72
C LEU A 304 -10.56 8.54 3.80
N ASP A 305 -10.85 9.19 2.67
CA ASP A 305 -11.91 10.19 2.52
C ASP A 305 -13.03 9.56 1.73
N ILE A 306 -14.05 9.09 2.43
CA ILE A 306 -15.35 8.71 1.89
C ILE A 306 -16.31 9.84 2.30
N PRO A 307 -17.32 10.23 1.49
CA PRO A 307 -18.16 11.35 1.88
C PRO A 307 -18.79 11.13 3.27
N SER A 308 -18.69 12.13 4.15
CA SER A 308 -19.08 12.06 5.58
C SER A 308 -18.26 11.13 6.48
N HIS A 309 -17.27 10.41 5.95
CA HIS A 309 -16.43 9.46 6.66
C HIS A 309 -14.96 9.67 6.32
N LYS A 310 -14.32 10.62 7.02
CA LYS A 310 -12.89 10.92 6.86
C LYS A 310 -12.10 10.25 7.95
N THR A 311 -11.14 9.42 7.58
CA THR A 311 -10.25 8.73 8.51
C THR A 311 -8.81 9.09 8.22
N GLU A 312 -8.02 9.35 9.25
CA GLU A 312 -6.58 9.54 9.14
C GLU A 312 -5.86 8.65 10.15
N LEU A 313 -4.89 7.89 9.68
CA LEU A 313 -4.02 7.04 10.48
C LEU A 313 -2.63 7.65 10.47
N ASN A 314 -2.04 7.82 11.64
CA ASN A 314 -0.63 8.14 11.79
C ASN A 314 -0.02 7.16 12.80
N VAL A 315 1.08 6.52 12.43
CA VAL A 315 1.85 5.62 13.29
C VAL A 315 3.31 5.94 13.09
N TYR A 316 3.99 6.24 14.18
CA TYR A 316 5.40 6.55 14.22
C TYR A 316 6.08 5.63 15.23
N LEU A 317 7.09 4.92 14.75
CA LEU A 317 8.02 4.15 15.54
C LEU A 317 9.38 4.84 15.51
N ARG A 318 9.97 5.07 16.68
CA ARG A 318 11.29 5.68 16.83
C ARG A 318 12.19 4.81 17.69
N ASP A 319 13.48 5.00 17.50
CA ASP A 319 14.54 4.39 18.31
C ASP A 319 14.40 2.86 18.43
N LEU A 320 13.97 2.23 17.34
CA LEU A 320 13.80 0.79 17.28
C LEU A 320 15.16 0.12 17.50
N SER A 321 15.18 -0.81 18.45
CA SER A 321 16.36 -1.58 18.83
C SER A 321 15.99 -3.03 19.10
N ASN A 322 16.97 -3.93 18.93
CA ASN A 322 16.79 -5.38 19.06
C ASN A 322 15.73 -5.98 18.13
N LEU A 323 15.40 -5.27 17.02
CA LEU A 323 14.56 -5.78 15.96
C LEU A 323 15.42 -6.05 14.72
N GLU A 324 15.51 -7.32 14.32
CA GLU A 324 16.23 -7.75 13.13
C GLU A 324 15.40 -8.78 12.36
N PHE A 325 15.24 -8.54 11.07
CA PHE A 325 14.66 -9.50 10.14
C PHE A 325 15.81 -10.24 9.45
N SER A 326 16.10 -11.43 9.96
CA SER A 326 17.04 -12.39 9.37
C SER A 326 16.58 -13.81 9.68
N GLU A 327 17.01 -14.82 8.91
CA GLU A 327 16.67 -16.21 9.19
C GLU A 327 17.05 -16.61 10.62
N LYS A 328 18.23 -16.17 11.08
CA LYS A 328 18.73 -16.43 12.44
C LYS A 328 17.90 -15.72 13.51
N ALA A 329 17.62 -14.42 13.34
CA ALA A 329 16.86 -13.67 14.32
C ALA A 329 15.42 -14.18 14.44
N MET A 330 14.78 -14.51 13.30
CA MET A 330 13.38 -14.94 13.26
C MET A 330 13.16 -16.39 13.67
N SER A 331 14.20 -17.24 13.62
CA SER A 331 14.15 -18.62 14.12
C SER A 331 14.45 -18.76 15.61
N ALA A 332 14.85 -17.68 16.28
CA ALA A 332 15.03 -17.68 17.72
C ALA A 332 13.69 -17.94 18.44
N PRO A 333 13.66 -18.70 19.56
CA PRO A 333 12.43 -18.96 20.33
C PRO A 333 11.65 -17.69 20.74
N ASN A 334 12.35 -16.56 20.78
CA ASN A 334 11.86 -15.28 21.23
C ASN A 334 12.35 -14.12 20.34
N ALA A 335 12.19 -14.28 19.02
CA ALA A 335 12.61 -13.32 17.99
C ALA A 335 12.11 -11.86 18.19
N LEU A 336 11.05 -11.65 18.98
CA LEU A 336 10.43 -10.35 19.23
C LEU A 336 10.56 -9.89 20.69
N ASP A 337 11.27 -10.63 21.55
CA ASP A 337 11.51 -10.19 22.91
C ASP A 337 12.47 -9.00 22.93
N LYS A 338 12.26 -8.09 23.91
CA LYS A 338 13.16 -6.95 24.15
C LYS A 338 13.27 -5.97 22.99
N ILE A 339 12.29 -5.93 22.08
CA ILE A 339 12.18 -4.86 21.10
C ILE A 339 12.06 -3.54 21.86
N GLY A 340 13.06 -2.68 21.68
CA GLY A 340 13.06 -1.34 22.22
C GLY A 340 12.53 -0.32 21.22
N GLY A 341 12.12 0.83 21.74
CA GLY A 341 11.70 1.97 20.93
C GLY A 341 10.54 2.72 21.57
N THR A 342 9.97 3.65 20.83
CA THR A 342 8.77 4.39 21.22
C THR A 342 7.73 4.33 20.11
N LEU A 343 6.47 4.21 20.52
CA LEU A 343 5.30 4.28 19.65
C LEU A 343 4.58 5.60 19.86
N ASN A 344 4.18 6.21 18.76
CA ASN A 344 3.21 7.28 18.71
C ASN A 344 2.23 7.00 17.58
N ALA A 345 0.99 6.71 17.91
CA ALA A 345 -0.04 6.42 16.94
C ALA A 345 -1.34 7.17 17.25
N ALA A 346 -2.03 7.58 16.21
CA ALA A 346 -3.35 8.18 16.29
C ALA A 346 -4.19 7.75 15.09
N LEU A 347 -5.43 7.36 15.37
CA LEU A 347 -6.50 7.21 14.39
C LEU A 347 -7.50 8.34 14.62
N THR A 348 -7.79 9.12 13.59
CA THR A 348 -8.82 10.17 13.64
C THR A 348 -9.99 9.80 12.73
N PHE A 349 -11.19 10.22 13.13
CA PHE A 349 -12.41 10.16 12.34
C PHE A 349 -13.06 11.54 12.32
N ASN A 350 -13.32 12.08 11.14
CA ASN A 350 -13.85 13.43 10.91
C ASN A 350 -13.11 14.53 11.70
N GLY A 351 -11.77 14.42 11.76
CA GLY A 351 -10.91 15.37 12.45
C GLY A 351 -10.87 15.24 13.99
N LYS A 352 -11.47 14.17 14.55
CA LYS A 352 -11.47 13.88 15.99
C LYS A 352 -10.71 12.59 16.27
N ALA A 353 -9.85 12.58 17.30
CA ALA A 353 -9.13 11.38 17.70
C ALA A 353 -10.10 10.30 18.19
N VAL A 354 -9.98 9.08 17.65
CA VAL A 354 -10.77 7.89 18.00
C VAL A 354 -9.98 6.97 18.91
N VAL A 355 -8.75 6.64 18.48
CA VAL A 355 -7.80 5.84 19.24
C VAL A 355 -6.46 6.53 19.17
N THR A 356 -5.78 6.61 20.31
CA THR A 356 -4.37 7.01 20.34
C THR A 356 -3.55 6.01 21.13
N ALA A 357 -2.27 5.86 20.76
CA ALA A 357 -1.32 5.01 21.46
C ALA A 357 0.00 5.77 21.60
N PHE A 358 0.54 5.85 22.82
CA PHE A 358 1.79 6.54 23.06
C PHE A 358 2.57 5.90 24.21
N GLY A 359 3.87 5.71 24.01
CA GLY A 359 4.76 5.22 25.06
C GLY A 359 5.90 4.34 24.55
N PRO A 360 6.74 3.84 25.46
CA PRO A 360 7.83 2.95 25.11
C PRO A 360 7.30 1.57 24.68
N LEU A 361 7.95 0.98 23.68
CA LEU A 361 7.73 -0.40 23.27
C LEU A 361 8.40 -1.40 24.20
N ALA A 362 9.55 -1.03 24.77
CA ALA A 362 10.37 -1.90 25.59
C ALA A 362 9.81 -2.07 27.00
N ASP A 363 9.93 -3.31 27.48
CA ASP A 363 10.17 -3.66 28.87
C ASP A 363 11.47 -2.98 29.36
N GLY A 364 11.48 -2.49 30.59
CA GLY A 364 12.71 -2.15 31.29
C GLY A 364 13.60 -3.39 31.52
N ARG A 365 14.09 -3.59 32.75
CA ARG A 365 14.90 -4.76 33.10
C ARG A 365 14.06 -5.95 33.58
N ASP A 366 12.74 -5.90 33.41
CA ASP A 366 11.78 -6.70 34.19
C ASP A 366 11.19 -7.82 33.32
N MET A 367 11.68 -9.05 33.51
CA MET A 367 11.45 -10.20 32.62
C MET A 367 9.98 -10.64 32.45
N ASP A 368 9.04 -10.00 33.15
CA ASP A 368 7.60 -10.29 33.11
C ASP A 368 6.79 -9.41 32.13
N LEU A 369 7.40 -8.36 31.53
CA LEU A 369 6.71 -7.44 30.60
C LEU A 369 6.96 -7.80 29.12
N GLN A 370 5.90 -7.89 28.32
CA GLN A 370 5.97 -8.09 26.86
C GLN A 370 6.01 -6.75 26.11
N PRO A 371 6.53 -6.72 24.86
CA PRO A 371 6.51 -5.51 24.03
C PRO A 371 5.10 -4.92 23.93
N GLY A 372 4.97 -3.62 24.20
CA GLY A 372 3.68 -2.91 24.16
C GLY A 372 2.93 -2.85 25.50
N ASP A 373 3.35 -3.57 26.55
CA ASP A 373 2.69 -3.52 27.87
C ASP A 373 2.79 -2.12 28.52
N GLN A 374 3.78 -1.31 28.14
CA GLN A 374 3.94 0.07 28.62
C GLN A 374 3.35 1.14 27.68
N VAL A 375 2.88 0.73 26.51
CA VAL A 375 2.21 1.64 25.59
C VAL A 375 0.83 1.94 26.13
N LYS A 376 0.53 3.24 26.29
CA LYS A 376 -0.78 3.69 26.73
C LYS A 376 -1.71 3.86 25.54
N PHE A 377 -2.75 3.05 25.49
CA PHE A 377 -3.85 3.19 24.55
C PHE A 377 -4.97 4.01 25.18
N ARG A 378 -5.52 4.95 24.41
CA ARG A 378 -6.68 5.74 24.80
C ARG A 378 -7.76 5.68 23.75
N TYR A 379 -9.00 5.46 24.18
CA TYR A 379 -10.20 5.39 23.33
C TYR A 379 -11.45 5.67 24.16
N VAL A 380 -12.57 6.03 23.51
CA VAL A 380 -13.87 6.17 24.18
C VAL A 380 -14.66 4.89 24.05
N LYS A 381 -15.08 4.29 25.17
CA LYS A 381 -15.96 3.11 25.21
C LYS A 381 -17.14 3.38 26.14
N SER A 382 -18.36 3.17 25.64
CA SER A 382 -19.60 3.41 26.39
C SER A 382 -19.66 4.81 27.04
N GLY A 383 -19.25 5.83 26.29
CA GLY A 383 -19.25 7.23 26.75
C GLY A 383 -18.20 7.57 27.80
N LYS A 384 -17.17 6.74 28.00
CA LYS A 384 -16.06 7.00 28.92
C LYS A 384 -14.72 6.91 28.20
N LEU A 385 -13.80 7.81 28.56
CA LEU A 385 -12.40 7.68 28.15
C LEU A 385 -11.76 6.52 28.91
N ILE A 386 -11.25 5.55 28.17
CA ILE A 386 -10.45 4.44 28.68
C ILE A 386 -8.98 4.77 28.41
N GLU A 387 -8.11 4.54 29.40
CA GLU A 387 -6.65 4.53 29.26
C GLU A 387 -6.16 3.17 29.76
N THR A 388 -5.47 2.39 28.91
CA THR A 388 -5.07 1.02 29.23
C THR A 388 -3.86 0.56 28.42
N ASP A 389 -3.28 -0.59 28.74
CA ASP A 389 -2.21 -1.25 27.98
C ASP A 389 -2.68 -1.87 26.65
N PHE A 390 -1.73 -2.33 25.83
CA PHE A 390 -2.01 -2.98 24.54
C PHE A 390 -2.92 -4.18 24.67
N ARG A 391 -2.67 -5.12 25.60
CA ARG A 391 -3.41 -6.39 25.66
C ARG A 391 -4.87 -6.18 26.06
N THR A 392 -5.11 -5.28 26.99
CA THR A 392 -6.45 -4.91 27.42
C THR A 392 -7.19 -4.18 26.31
N ALA A 393 -6.52 -3.24 25.62
CA ALA A 393 -7.09 -2.57 24.46
C ALA A 393 -7.41 -3.56 23.32
N GLU A 394 -6.50 -4.48 23.03
CA GLU A 394 -6.68 -5.53 22.02
C GLU A 394 -7.91 -6.39 22.34
N LYS A 395 -8.00 -6.88 23.58
CA LYS A 395 -9.15 -7.67 24.04
C LYS A 395 -10.46 -6.88 23.90
N ASP A 396 -10.47 -5.64 24.36
CA ASP A 396 -11.64 -4.76 24.27
C ASP A 396 -12.10 -4.53 22.83
N LEU A 397 -11.17 -4.36 21.89
CA LEU A 397 -11.46 -4.16 20.47
C LEU A 397 -11.87 -5.46 19.78
N GLN A 398 -11.29 -6.60 20.15
CA GLN A 398 -11.65 -7.92 19.64
C GLN A 398 -13.07 -8.33 20.05
N GLU A 399 -13.47 -8.06 21.30
CA GLU A 399 -14.84 -8.32 21.78
C GLU A 399 -15.89 -7.51 21.00
N LEU A 400 -15.52 -6.34 20.48
CA LEU A 400 -16.38 -5.50 19.65
C LEU A 400 -16.44 -5.94 18.18
N ALA A 401 -15.34 -6.50 17.66
CA ALA A 401 -15.28 -7.06 16.31
C ALA A 401 -16.02 -8.41 16.21
N ASN A 402 -16.08 -9.17 17.31
CA ASN A 402 -16.79 -10.44 17.42
C ASN A 402 -17.78 -10.41 18.60
N PRO A 403 -18.87 -9.64 18.53
CA PRO A 403 -19.90 -9.68 19.56
C PRO A 403 -20.56 -11.06 19.46
N ARG A 404 -20.12 -11.99 20.31
CA ARG A 404 -20.56 -13.39 20.49
C ARG A 404 -21.56 -13.92 19.44
N ARG A 405 -21.12 -14.92 18.67
CA ARG A 405 -22.01 -15.90 18.02
C ARG A 405 -23.09 -16.41 18.96
#